data_AF-A0A6N3E4G1-F1
#
_entry.id   AF-A0A6N3E4G1-F1
#
_cell.length_a   1.000
_cell.length_b   1.000
_cell.length_c   1.000
_cell.angle_alpha   90.00
_cell.angle_beta   90.00
_cell.angle_gamma   90.00
#
_symmetry.space_group_name_H-M   'P 1'
#
loop_
_entity.id
_entity.type
_entity.pdbx_description
1 polymer ?
#
loop_
_entity_poly.entity_id
_entity_poly.type
_entity_poly.pdbx_seq_one_letter_code
_entity_poly.pdbx_strand_id
1 'polypeptide(L)'
;MHRMTTVPLRLEKEYKMIAPEINRISKRLEASLEEVLERLEGGTQSGLYMGKRLSRGNLYRLDDKIFEKTIKPEEGFSIAFAVLLDLSGSMSSGGRIESAQKAGLVMYTFCRNLGIPVMLYGHTTHDTGYTEVVDIYSFADFDSVDNQDYLRIMSVSTYDCNRDGVALRFVGQKLLNRPEDIKILLMISDGQPYAQGYKGEIAKADLQKAQYSLEKRGVKLFSAAIGDDREMIEEIYKDGFLNIADFNTMPVKLAGLIARFIR
;
A
#
# COMPACT_ATOMS: atom_id res chain seq x y z
N MET A 1 -4.52 -1.67 -21.02
CA MET A 1 -4.54 -0.78 -19.84
C MET A 1 -5.80 0.05 -19.92
N HIS A 2 -6.60 0.02 -18.86
CA HIS A 2 -7.92 0.64 -18.76
C HIS A 2 -7.87 1.78 -17.74
N ARG A 3 -8.41 2.94 -18.06
CA ARG A 3 -8.56 4.06 -17.11
C ARG A 3 -9.89 4.73 -17.37
N MET A 4 -10.68 4.94 -16.31
CA MET A 4 -11.93 5.67 -16.39
C MET A 4 -11.66 7.15 -16.70
N THR A 5 -12.06 7.60 -17.89
CA THR A 5 -11.87 8.99 -18.34
C THR A 5 -12.93 9.93 -17.77
N THR A 6 -14.17 9.45 -17.68
CA THR A 6 -15.31 10.21 -17.16
C THR A 6 -15.83 9.53 -15.92
N VAL A 7 -15.81 10.22 -14.79
CA VAL A 7 -16.24 9.67 -13.50
C VAL A 7 -17.75 9.88 -13.31
N PRO A 8 -18.55 8.82 -13.14
CA PRO A 8 -19.99 8.94 -12.88
C PRO A 8 -20.30 9.65 -11.55
N LEU A 9 -21.29 10.54 -11.56
CA LEU A 9 -21.76 11.27 -10.38
C LEU A 9 -22.20 10.38 -9.21
N ARG A 10 -22.61 9.12 -9.48
CA ARG A 10 -22.98 8.17 -8.42
C ARG A 10 -21.82 7.87 -7.47
N LEU A 11 -20.58 7.83 -7.99
CA LEU A 11 -19.40 7.48 -7.21
C LEU A 11 -19.09 8.54 -6.15
N GLU A 12 -19.45 9.80 -6.39
CA GLU A 12 -19.30 10.85 -5.40
C GLU A 12 -20.25 10.66 -4.21
N LYS A 13 -21.50 10.23 -4.49
CA LYS A 13 -22.47 9.91 -3.44
C LYS A 13 -22.02 8.70 -2.63
N GLU A 14 -21.54 7.65 -3.31
CA GLU A 14 -21.01 6.44 -2.68
C GLU A 14 -19.79 6.75 -1.81
N TYR A 15 -18.84 7.54 -2.32
CA TYR A 15 -17.66 7.98 -1.56
C TYR A 15 -18.06 8.76 -0.29
N LYS A 16 -19.00 9.70 -0.39
CA LYS A 16 -19.46 10.50 0.76
C LYS A 16 -19.97 9.66 1.93
N MET A 17 -20.55 8.48 1.66
CA MET A 17 -21.02 7.59 2.72
C MET A 17 -19.88 6.92 3.49
N ILE A 18 -18.78 6.57 2.82
CA ILE A 18 -17.65 5.85 3.44
C ILE A 18 -16.50 6.77 3.87
N ALA A 19 -16.43 7.99 3.33
CA ALA A 19 -15.36 8.94 3.58
C ALA A 19 -15.05 9.18 5.08
N PRO A 20 -16.03 9.27 6.00
CA PRO A 20 -15.74 9.40 7.43
C PRO A 20 -14.94 8.22 8.01
N GLU A 21 -15.26 6.99 7.58
CA GLU A 21 -14.55 5.77 8.01
C GLU A 21 -13.12 5.77 7.44
N ILE A 22 -12.98 6.02 6.15
CA ILE A 22 -11.69 6.08 5.45
C ILE A 22 -10.77 7.14 6.07
N ASN A 23 -11.29 8.35 6.33
CA ASN A 23 -10.54 9.43 6.94
C ASN A 23 -10.12 9.08 8.38
N ARG A 24 -10.97 8.40 9.15
CA ARG A 24 -10.62 7.95 10.50
C ARG A 24 -9.46 6.95 10.48
N ILE A 25 -9.49 5.98 9.56
CA ILE A 25 -8.41 4.97 9.43
C ILE A 25 -7.13 5.63 8.91
N SER A 26 -7.24 6.50 7.90
CA SER A 26 -6.09 7.22 7.32
C SER A 26 -5.40 8.10 8.36
N LYS A 27 -6.15 8.83 9.20
CA LYS A 27 -5.58 9.61 10.32
C LYS A 27 -4.86 8.75 11.36
N ARG A 28 -5.34 7.53 11.63
CA ARG A 28 -4.63 6.59 12.51
C ARG A 28 -3.32 6.09 11.90
N LEU A 29 -3.30 5.87 10.58
CA LEU A 29 -2.08 5.57 9.82
C LEU A 29 -1.10 6.73 9.88
N GLU A 30 -1.56 7.94 9.61
CA GLU A 30 -0.79 9.18 9.70
C GLU A 30 -0.15 9.31 11.08
N ALA A 31 -0.94 9.23 12.17
CA ALA A 31 -0.42 9.35 13.53
C ALA A 31 0.59 8.23 13.91
N SER A 32 0.41 7.01 13.37
CA SER A 32 1.36 5.91 13.61
C SER A 32 2.68 6.12 12.86
N LEU A 33 2.65 6.87 11.76
CA LEU A 33 3.82 7.21 10.96
C LEU A 33 4.39 8.58 11.28
N GLU A 34 3.67 9.46 11.96
CA GLU A 34 4.17 10.74 12.44
C GLU A 34 5.40 10.54 13.32
N GLU A 35 5.38 9.58 14.26
CA GLU A 35 6.58 9.26 15.07
C GLU A 35 7.76 8.80 14.21
N VAL A 36 7.47 8.13 13.09
CA VAL A 36 8.48 7.59 12.17
C VAL A 36 9.01 8.70 11.26
N LEU A 37 8.15 9.61 10.80
CA LEU A 37 8.46 10.75 9.94
C LEU A 37 9.12 11.90 10.71
N GLU A 38 8.72 12.19 11.95
CA GLU A 38 9.39 13.16 12.82
C GLU A 38 10.85 12.75 13.10
N ARG A 39 11.11 11.44 13.24
CA ARG A 39 12.48 10.93 13.35
C ARG A 39 13.30 11.22 12.09
N LEU A 40 12.66 11.24 10.92
CA LEU A 40 13.28 11.48 9.61
C LEU A 40 13.49 12.96 9.30
N GLU A 41 12.47 13.79 9.53
CA GLU A 41 12.54 15.23 9.36
C GLU A 41 13.46 15.89 10.40
N GLY A 42 13.78 15.18 11.48
CA GLY A 42 14.56 15.70 12.60
C GLY A 42 13.73 16.61 13.50
N GLY A 43 14.37 17.20 14.51
CA GLY A 43 13.68 18.08 15.46
C GLY A 43 14.28 18.06 16.85
N THR A 44 13.49 18.50 17.84
CA THR A 44 13.90 18.48 19.25
C THR A 44 12.96 17.58 20.03
N GLN A 45 13.41 16.37 20.36
CA GLN A 45 12.69 15.49 21.26
C GLN A 45 12.85 16.02 22.69
N SER A 46 11.76 16.48 23.30
CA SER A 46 11.73 16.99 24.67
C SER A 46 11.01 16.02 25.62
N GLY A 47 11.15 16.20 26.93
CA GLY A 47 10.50 15.33 27.91
C GLY A 47 11.31 14.07 28.25
N LEU A 48 12.63 14.13 28.12
CA LEU A 48 13.53 13.02 28.45
C LEU A 48 13.96 13.11 29.92
N TYR A 49 14.10 11.96 30.59
CA TYR A 49 14.60 11.86 31.97
C TYR A 49 16.10 12.16 32.08
N MET A 50 16.85 11.95 31.01
CA MET A 50 18.29 12.20 30.94
C MET A 50 18.67 12.62 29.53
N GLY A 51 19.67 13.50 29.42
CA GLY A 51 20.20 13.98 28.16
C GLY A 51 21.34 14.98 28.34
N LYS A 52 22.00 15.36 27.24
CA LYS A 52 23.09 16.36 27.27
C LYS A 52 22.59 17.80 27.29
N ARG A 53 21.33 18.04 26.90
CA ARG A 53 20.68 19.37 26.88
C ARG A 53 19.44 19.36 27.77
N LEU A 54 19.25 20.45 28.49
CA LEU A 54 18.03 20.73 29.24
C LEU A 54 17.02 21.45 28.34
N SER A 55 15.77 21.01 28.41
CA SER A 55 14.62 21.59 27.73
C SER A 55 14.21 22.88 28.43
N ARG A 56 14.70 24.03 27.96
CA ARG A 56 14.43 25.34 28.58
C ARG A 56 12.95 25.62 28.81
N GLY A 57 12.08 25.19 27.89
CA GLY A 57 10.63 25.33 28.01
C GLY A 57 9.95 24.34 28.95
N ASN A 58 10.64 23.31 29.45
CA ASN A 58 10.06 22.25 30.29
C ASN A 58 10.73 22.15 31.68
N LEU A 59 11.57 23.12 32.06
CA LEU A 59 12.25 23.13 33.36
C LEU A 59 11.30 23.19 34.57
N TYR A 60 10.04 23.60 34.35
CA TYR A 60 9.03 23.66 35.40
C TYR A 60 8.40 22.29 35.72
N ARG A 61 8.70 21.25 34.94
CA ARG A 61 8.10 19.93 35.14
C ARG A 61 8.66 19.26 36.39
N LEU A 62 7.77 18.69 37.20
CA LEU A 62 8.08 17.98 38.45
C LEU A 62 8.29 16.47 38.24
N ASP A 63 8.16 15.98 37.01
CA ASP A 63 8.29 14.56 36.65
C ASP A 63 9.70 14.19 36.15
N ASP A 64 10.70 15.05 36.40
CA ASP A 64 12.10 14.93 35.99
C ASP A 64 12.35 14.80 34.47
N LYS A 65 11.32 14.96 33.64
CA LYS A 65 11.39 14.94 32.18
C LYS A 65 11.84 16.29 31.61
N ILE A 66 12.98 16.77 32.08
CA ILE A 66 13.50 18.12 31.80
C ILE A 66 14.56 18.16 30.70
N PHE A 67 14.93 17.03 30.10
CA PHE A 67 15.96 16.98 29.07
C PHE A 67 15.36 16.99 27.65
N GLU A 68 16.15 17.47 26.70
CA GLU A 68 15.87 17.42 25.27
C GLU A 68 17.07 16.90 24.48
N LYS A 69 16.80 16.33 23.31
CA LYS A 69 17.81 15.90 22.34
C LYS A 69 17.44 16.43 20.97
N THR A 70 18.40 17.06 20.30
CA THR A 70 18.27 17.40 18.88
C THR A 70 18.47 16.15 18.04
N ILE A 71 17.45 15.81 17.26
CA ILE A 71 17.48 14.79 16.21
C ILE A 71 17.81 15.55 14.93
N LYS A 72 18.89 15.16 14.25
CA LYS A 72 19.19 15.76 12.94
C LYS A 72 18.23 15.16 11.91
N PRO A 73 17.73 15.96 10.95
CA PRO A 73 17.05 15.42 9.78
C PRO A 73 17.98 14.40 9.11
N GLU A 74 17.45 13.24 8.74
CA GLU A 74 18.13 12.38 7.77
C GLU A 74 17.90 12.98 6.39
N GLU A 75 18.95 13.55 5.79
CA GLU A 75 18.91 13.92 4.38
C GLU A 75 18.70 12.65 3.54
N GLY A 76 17.59 12.57 2.78
CA GLY A 76 17.41 11.52 1.76
C GLY A 76 16.44 10.39 2.10
N PHE A 77 15.42 10.61 2.94
CA PHE A 77 14.33 9.64 3.05
C PHE A 77 13.17 9.99 2.13
N SER A 78 13.07 9.27 1.01
CA SER A 78 11.98 9.43 0.06
C SER A 78 11.33 8.06 -0.22
N ILE A 79 10.01 8.00 -0.15
CA ILE A 79 9.24 6.77 -0.28
C ILE A 79 8.18 6.90 -1.37
N ALA A 80 8.01 5.85 -2.18
CA ALA A 80 6.93 5.74 -3.14
C ALA A 80 6.17 4.42 -2.96
N PHE A 81 4.84 4.50 -3.03
CA PHE A 81 3.95 3.35 -2.94
C PHE A 81 3.35 2.97 -4.28
N ALA A 82 3.24 1.67 -4.50
CA ALA A 82 2.37 1.08 -5.49
C ALA A 82 1.41 0.12 -4.79
N VAL A 83 0.12 0.25 -5.06
CA VAL A 83 -0.89 -0.70 -4.60
C VAL A 83 -1.43 -1.44 -5.82
N LEU A 84 -1.40 -2.76 -5.78
CA LEU A 84 -1.93 -3.64 -6.81
C LEU A 84 -3.07 -4.47 -6.21
N LEU A 85 -4.26 -4.30 -6.77
CA LEU A 85 -5.46 -5.05 -6.38
C LEU A 85 -5.67 -6.25 -7.31
N ASP A 86 -6.01 -7.39 -6.72
CA ASP A 86 -6.65 -8.48 -7.45
C ASP A 86 -8.12 -8.13 -7.73
N LEU A 87 -8.50 -8.15 -9.00
CA LEU A 87 -9.86 -7.92 -9.48
C LEU A 87 -10.47 -9.20 -10.05
N SER A 88 -9.94 -10.36 -9.70
CA SER A 88 -10.47 -11.66 -10.12
C SER A 88 -11.86 -11.95 -9.55
N GLY A 89 -12.55 -12.90 -10.17
CA GLY A 89 -13.89 -13.33 -9.77
C GLY A 89 -13.96 -13.92 -8.36
N SER A 90 -12.87 -14.51 -7.84
CA SER A 90 -12.83 -15.05 -6.47
C SER A 90 -12.95 -13.96 -5.39
N MET A 91 -12.57 -12.72 -5.74
CA MET A 91 -12.74 -11.53 -4.90
C MET A 91 -14.20 -11.09 -4.76
N SER A 92 -15.14 -11.66 -5.52
CA SER A 92 -16.57 -11.28 -5.44
C SER A 92 -17.29 -11.84 -4.21
N SER A 93 -16.68 -12.81 -3.54
CA SER A 93 -17.26 -13.50 -2.39
C SER A 93 -16.84 -12.87 -1.06
N GLY A 94 -17.68 -12.96 -0.04
CA GLY A 94 -17.31 -12.64 1.35
C GLY A 94 -16.91 -11.19 1.63
N GLY A 95 -17.27 -10.23 0.77
CA GLY A 95 -16.89 -8.82 0.94
C GLY A 95 -15.41 -8.54 0.62
N ARG A 96 -14.73 -9.44 -0.10
CA ARG A 96 -13.29 -9.36 -0.36
C ARG A 96 -12.94 -8.15 -1.22
N ILE A 97 -13.66 -7.91 -2.31
CA ILE A 97 -13.43 -6.77 -3.19
C ILE A 97 -13.73 -5.43 -2.51
N GLU A 98 -14.75 -5.35 -1.67
CA GLU A 98 -15.06 -4.15 -0.89
C GLU A 98 -13.96 -3.86 0.13
N SER A 99 -13.41 -4.90 0.75
CA SER A 99 -12.27 -4.78 1.66
C SER A 99 -11.01 -4.33 0.92
N ALA A 100 -10.75 -4.87 -0.28
CA ALA A 100 -9.64 -4.46 -1.13
C ALA A 100 -9.78 -2.99 -1.59
N GLN A 101 -10.99 -2.60 -2.00
CA GLN A 101 -11.32 -1.23 -2.36
C GLN A 101 -11.09 -0.28 -1.18
N LYS A 102 -11.60 -0.61 0.01
CA LYS A 102 -11.39 0.20 1.22
C LYS A 102 -9.90 0.32 1.57
N ALA A 103 -9.14 -0.77 1.52
CA ALA A 103 -7.69 -0.76 1.76
C ALA A 103 -6.94 0.10 0.75
N GLY A 104 -7.28 -0.03 -0.53
CA GLY A 104 -6.74 0.82 -1.59
C GLY A 104 -7.03 2.30 -1.36
N LEU A 105 -8.27 2.64 -0.99
CA LEU A 105 -8.70 4.01 -0.75
C LEU A 105 -8.04 4.61 0.51
N VAL A 106 -7.91 3.82 1.58
CA VAL A 106 -7.16 4.19 2.79
C VAL A 106 -5.70 4.48 2.45
N MET A 107 -5.02 3.57 1.75
CA MET A 107 -3.62 3.77 1.33
C MET A 107 -3.47 5.02 0.46
N TYR A 108 -4.35 5.20 -0.51
CA TYR A 108 -4.33 6.38 -1.38
C TYR A 108 -4.51 7.66 -0.57
N THR A 109 -5.52 7.72 0.31
CA THR A 109 -5.83 8.90 1.13
C THR A 109 -4.68 9.23 2.08
N PHE A 110 -4.18 8.22 2.78
CA PHE A 110 -3.00 8.31 3.64
C PHE A 110 -1.78 8.89 2.89
N CYS A 111 -1.43 8.34 1.73
CA CYS A 111 -0.27 8.80 0.96
C CYS A 111 -0.48 10.23 0.46
N ARG A 112 -1.69 10.55 -0.02
CA ARG A 112 -2.02 11.90 -0.50
C ARG A 112 -1.94 12.95 0.61
N ASN A 113 -2.39 12.62 1.82
CA ASN A 113 -2.34 13.54 2.96
C ASN A 113 -0.90 13.86 3.39
N LEU A 114 0.01 12.89 3.28
CA LEU A 114 1.43 13.06 3.62
C LEU A 114 2.32 13.49 2.43
N GLY A 115 1.73 13.75 1.26
CA GLY A 115 2.50 14.10 0.06
C GLY A 115 3.38 12.96 -0.47
N ILE A 116 3.12 11.72 -0.07
CA ILE A 116 3.84 10.54 -0.51
C ILE A 116 3.33 10.13 -1.91
N PRO A 117 4.22 9.97 -2.91
CA PRO A 117 3.85 9.47 -4.23
C PRO A 117 3.22 8.08 -4.15
N VAL A 118 2.02 7.95 -4.72
CA VAL A 118 1.28 6.69 -4.74
C VAL A 118 0.67 6.44 -6.10
N MET A 119 0.68 5.18 -6.54
CA MET A 119 -0.12 4.71 -7.64
C MET A 119 -0.96 3.50 -7.21
N LEU A 120 -2.14 3.35 -7.81
CA LEU A 120 -3.07 2.27 -7.50
C LEU A 120 -3.61 1.66 -8.79
N TYR A 121 -3.30 0.39 -8.95
CA TYR A 121 -3.70 -0.43 -10.08
C TYR A 121 -4.51 -1.62 -9.61
N GLY A 122 -5.33 -2.16 -10.50
CA GLY A 122 -5.89 -3.49 -10.35
C GLY A 122 -5.62 -4.32 -11.58
N HIS A 123 -5.73 -5.63 -11.44
CA HIS A 123 -5.50 -6.56 -12.54
C HIS A 123 -6.53 -7.68 -12.56
N THR A 124 -6.80 -8.15 -13.77
CA THR A 124 -7.62 -9.31 -14.07
C THR A 124 -7.17 -9.85 -15.42
N THR A 125 -7.93 -10.77 -15.99
CA THR A 125 -7.73 -11.28 -17.34
C THR A 125 -9.05 -11.20 -18.10
N HIS A 126 -8.98 -11.33 -19.42
CA HIS A 126 -10.14 -11.68 -20.23
C HIS A 126 -9.72 -12.66 -21.32
N ASP A 127 -10.67 -13.46 -21.80
CA ASP A 127 -10.46 -14.35 -22.93
C ASP A 127 -10.75 -13.63 -24.25
N THR A 128 -9.82 -13.73 -25.20
CA THR A 128 -9.98 -13.21 -26.57
C THR A 128 -10.55 -14.25 -27.54
N GLY A 129 -10.82 -15.47 -27.07
CA GLY A 129 -11.26 -16.65 -27.84
C GLY A 129 -10.11 -17.54 -28.33
N TYR A 130 -8.87 -17.04 -28.30
CA TYR A 130 -7.67 -17.78 -28.67
C TYR A 130 -6.64 -17.81 -27.52
N THR A 131 -6.56 -16.71 -26.78
CA THR A 131 -5.63 -16.54 -25.67
C THR A 131 -6.26 -15.71 -24.57
N GLU A 132 -6.04 -16.11 -23.33
CA GLU A 132 -6.26 -15.27 -22.17
C GLU A 132 -5.19 -14.16 -22.09
N VAL A 133 -5.62 -12.91 -21.91
CA VAL A 133 -4.75 -11.74 -21.80
C VAL A 133 -4.96 -11.03 -20.47
N VAL A 134 -3.93 -10.31 -20.01
CA VAL A 134 -3.97 -9.58 -18.73
C VAL A 134 -4.46 -8.17 -18.94
N ASP A 135 -5.51 -7.80 -18.21
CA ASP A 135 -6.00 -6.45 -18.10
C ASP A 135 -5.45 -5.75 -16.88
N ILE A 136 -5.01 -4.51 -17.07
CA ILE A 136 -4.54 -3.63 -16.01
C ILE A 136 -5.43 -2.40 -15.96
N TYR A 137 -6.07 -2.17 -14.82
CA TYR A 137 -6.89 -1.01 -14.53
C TYR A 137 -6.07 0.02 -13.73
N SER A 138 -6.00 1.26 -14.21
CA SER A 138 -5.36 2.38 -13.54
C SER A 138 -6.42 3.20 -12.82
N PHE A 139 -6.40 3.16 -11.49
CA PHE A 139 -7.28 3.97 -10.65
C PHE A 139 -6.59 5.24 -10.18
N ALA A 140 -5.29 5.14 -9.84
CA ALA A 140 -4.41 6.27 -9.55
C ALA A 140 -3.06 6.05 -10.22
N ASP A 141 -2.45 7.12 -10.72
CA ASP A 141 -1.08 7.11 -11.23
C ASP A 141 -0.31 8.29 -10.65
N PHE A 142 1.03 8.24 -10.65
CA PHE A 142 1.85 9.28 -10.00
C PHE A 142 1.59 10.68 -10.56
N ASP A 143 1.29 10.76 -11.87
CA ASP A 143 1.09 12.01 -12.60
C ASP A 143 -0.39 12.36 -12.77
N SER A 144 -1.27 11.87 -11.88
CA SER A 144 -2.70 12.17 -11.96
C SER A 144 -3.01 13.64 -11.66
N VAL A 145 -3.76 14.28 -12.55
CA VAL A 145 -3.96 15.74 -12.56
C VAL A 145 -5.40 16.20 -12.26
N ASP A 146 -6.39 15.31 -12.38
CA ASP A 146 -7.80 15.70 -12.26
C ASP A 146 -8.35 15.60 -10.82
N ASN A 147 -7.55 15.10 -9.88
CA ASN A 147 -7.93 14.87 -8.49
C ASN A 147 -9.16 13.96 -8.29
N GLN A 148 -9.53 13.12 -9.26
CA GLN A 148 -10.69 12.23 -9.18
C GLN A 148 -10.31 10.76 -8.96
N ASP A 149 -9.04 10.46 -8.69
CA ASP A 149 -8.58 9.07 -8.49
C ASP A 149 -9.29 8.36 -7.34
N TYR A 150 -9.62 9.06 -6.25
CA TYR A 150 -10.40 8.48 -5.16
C TYR A 150 -11.76 7.96 -5.63
N LEU A 151 -12.39 8.62 -6.60
CA LEU A 151 -13.63 8.16 -7.23
C LEU A 151 -13.39 7.00 -8.20
N ARG A 152 -12.25 6.98 -8.91
CA ARG A 152 -11.89 5.80 -9.72
C ARG A 152 -11.68 4.58 -8.84
N ILE A 153 -11.04 4.74 -7.68
CA ILE A 153 -10.89 3.65 -6.69
C ILE A 153 -12.26 3.17 -6.21
N MET A 154 -13.26 4.04 -6.03
CA MET A 154 -14.64 3.63 -5.74
C MET A 154 -15.29 2.79 -6.84
N SER A 155 -14.75 2.77 -8.05
CA SER A 155 -15.26 1.95 -9.16
C SER A 155 -14.65 0.54 -9.23
N VAL A 156 -13.73 0.20 -8.31
CA VAL A 156 -13.16 -1.16 -8.19
C VAL A 156 -14.27 -2.21 -8.14
N SER A 157 -14.11 -3.24 -8.98
CA SER A 157 -15.04 -4.35 -9.13
C SER A 157 -14.29 -5.60 -9.56
N THR A 158 -14.98 -6.73 -9.64
CA THR A 158 -14.39 -8.02 -10.04
C THR A 158 -14.74 -8.37 -11.47
N TYR A 159 -13.88 -9.16 -12.10
CA TYR A 159 -13.96 -9.60 -13.48
C TYR A 159 -13.67 -11.11 -13.56
N ASP A 160 -12.78 -11.56 -14.46
CA ASP A 160 -12.51 -12.98 -14.71
C ASP A 160 -11.35 -13.50 -13.84
N CYS A 161 -10.34 -14.10 -14.47
CA CYS A 161 -9.23 -14.79 -13.81
C CYS A 161 -8.08 -13.81 -13.45
N ASN A 162 -7.04 -14.26 -12.76
CA ASN A 162 -5.85 -13.45 -12.40
C ASN A 162 -4.55 -14.09 -12.90
N ARG A 163 -3.63 -13.21 -13.32
CA ARG A 163 -2.27 -13.60 -13.73
C ARG A 163 -1.25 -12.67 -13.10
N ASP A 164 -1.14 -12.83 -11.79
CA ASP A 164 -0.49 -11.92 -10.85
C ASP A 164 0.96 -11.60 -11.22
N GLY A 165 1.74 -12.59 -11.66
CA GLY A 165 3.15 -12.39 -11.97
C GLY A 165 3.39 -11.40 -13.11
N VAL A 166 2.49 -11.30 -14.08
CA VAL A 166 2.58 -10.29 -15.15
C VAL A 166 2.25 -8.91 -14.59
N ALA A 167 1.19 -8.80 -13.79
CA ALA A 167 0.75 -7.56 -13.17
C ALA A 167 1.81 -7.00 -12.20
N LEU A 168 2.42 -7.85 -11.38
CA LEU A 168 3.52 -7.49 -10.47
C LEU A 168 4.71 -6.90 -11.23
N ARG A 169 5.12 -7.53 -12.34
CA ARG A 169 6.23 -7.02 -13.15
C ARG A 169 5.89 -5.68 -13.80
N PHE A 170 4.66 -5.52 -14.29
CA PHE A 170 4.20 -4.26 -14.89
C PHE A 170 4.23 -3.11 -13.87
N VAL A 171 3.56 -3.29 -12.74
CA VAL A 171 3.48 -2.26 -11.68
C VAL A 171 4.84 -2.02 -11.04
N GLY A 172 5.59 -3.09 -10.75
CA GLY A 172 6.93 -3.00 -10.20
C GLY A 172 7.91 -2.27 -11.13
N GLN A 173 7.80 -2.44 -12.45
CA GLN A 173 8.62 -1.69 -13.40
C GLN A 173 8.27 -0.21 -13.43
N LYS A 174 6.98 0.17 -13.34
CA LYS A 174 6.58 1.58 -13.21
C LYS A 174 7.12 2.18 -11.90
N LEU A 175 7.04 1.44 -10.80
CA LEU A 175 7.57 1.86 -9.50
C LEU A 175 9.09 2.02 -9.53
N LEU A 176 9.82 1.18 -10.26
CA LEU A 176 11.28 1.28 -10.36
C LEU A 176 11.78 2.55 -11.06
N ASN A 177 10.95 3.17 -11.90
CA ASN A 177 11.30 4.42 -12.59
C ASN A 177 11.20 5.66 -11.67
N ARG A 178 10.71 5.48 -10.45
CA ARG A 178 10.59 6.54 -9.46
C ARG A 178 11.95 6.92 -8.86
N PRO A 179 12.22 8.23 -8.64
CA PRO A 179 13.46 8.68 -8.02
C PRO A 179 13.54 8.32 -6.53
N GLU A 180 12.42 8.00 -5.88
CA GLU A 180 12.38 7.75 -4.44
C GLU A 180 13.25 6.55 -4.01
N ASP A 181 13.96 6.67 -2.90
CA ASP A 181 14.92 5.67 -2.42
C ASP A 181 14.23 4.36 -2.03
N ILE A 182 13.09 4.47 -1.33
CA ILE A 182 12.31 3.33 -0.88
C ILE A 182 11.09 3.18 -1.77
N LYS A 183 10.97 2.01 -2.37
CA LYS A 183 9.89 1.64 -3.28
C LYS A 183 9.13 0.49 -2.66
N ILE A 184 7.86 0.70 -2.31
CA ILE A 184 7.01 -0.32 -1.70
C ILE A 184 5.89 -0.70 -2.66
N LEU A 185 5.74 -1.99 -2.96
CA LEU A 185 4.62 -2.53 -3.71
C LEU A 185 3.78 -3.40 -2.77
N LEU A 186 2.52 -3.03 -2.58
CA LEU A 186 1.53 -3.76 -1.81
C LEU A 186 0.59 -4.49 -2.77
N MET A 187 0.66 -5.83 -2.79
CA MET A 187 -0.29 -6.69 -3.48
C MET A 187 -1.45 -7.02 -2.54
N ILE A 188 -2.69 -6.84 -2.97
CA ILE A 188 -3.89 -7.17 -2.20
C ILE A 188 -4.67 -8.22 -2.99
N SER A 189 -4.72 -9.45 -2.46
CA SER A 189 -5.34 -10.61 -3.13
C SER A 189 -5.89 -11.61 -2.12
N ASP A 190 -6.75 -12.51 -2.59
CA ASP A 190 -7.12 -13.71 -1.85
C ASP A 190 -6.09 -14.85 -2.01
N GLY A 191 -5.06 -14.66 -2.84
CA GLY A 191 -3.91 -15.57 -2.92
C GLY A 191 -4.13 -16.79 -3.79
N GLN A 192 -5.18 -16.79 -4.61
CA GLN A 192 -5.51 -17.90 -5.50
C GLN A 192 -5.15 -17.54 -6.95
N PRO A 193 -3.88 -17.66 -7.36
CA PRO A 193 -3.49 -17.38 -8.74
C PRO A 193 -4.07 -18.44 -9.68
N TYR A 194 -4.93 -18.01 -10.59
CA TYR A 194 -5.68 -18.86 -11.48
C TYR A 194 -5.91 -18.19 -12.84
N ALA A 195 -5.39 -18.80 -13.89
CA ALA A 195 -5.55 -18.38 -15.28
C ALA A 195 -5.35 -19.60 -16.21
N GLN A 196 -5.59 -19.45 -17.51
CA GLN A 196 -5.35 -20.51 -18.49
C GLN A 196 -3.89 -20.99 -18.47
N GLY A 197 -3.70 -22.25 -18.08
CA GLY A 197 -2.36 -22.85 -17.93
C GLY A 197 -1.51 -22.24 -16.79
N TYR A 198 -2.12 -21.46 -15.89
CA TYR A 198 -1.45 -20.77 -14.78
C TYR A 198 -2.18 -21.07 -13.47
N LYS A 199 -1.65 -22.06 -12.73
CA LYS A 199 -2.15 -22.47 -11.41
C LYS A 199 -1.11 -23.33 -10.69
N GLY A 200 -1.28 -23.52 -9.38
CA GLY A 200 -0.42 -24.38 -8.57
C GLY A 200 1.06 -23.97 -8.67
N GLU A 201 1.94 -24.96 -8.80
CA GLU A 201 3.40 -24.73 -8.81
C GLU A 201 3.88 -23.82 -9.96
N ILE A 202 3.21 -23.81 -11.11
CA ILE A 202 3.56 -22.91 -12.22
C ILE A 202 3.35 -21.46 -11.80
N ALA A 203 2.19 -21.16 -11.20
CA ALA A 203 1.85 -19.82 -10.74
C ALA A 203 2.72 -19.39 -9.57
N LYS A 204 2.90 -20.27 -8.58
CA LYS A 204 3.77 -20.05 -7.42
C LYS A 204 5.21 -19.75 -7.82
N ALA A 205 5.79 -20.54 -8.72
CA ALA A 205 7.14 -20.31 -9.23
C ALA A 205 7.25 -18.99 -10.00
N ASP A 206 6.22 -18.59 -10.75
CA ASP A 206 6.23 -17.31 -11.45
C ASP A 206 6.17 -16.12 -10.49
N LEU A 207 5.30 -16.19 -9.48
CA LEU A 207 5.17 -15.19 -8.42
C LEU A 207 6.48 -15.01 -7.62
N GLN A 208 7.09 -16.11 -7.20
CA GLN A 208 8.37 -16.08 -6.49
C GLN A 208 9.50 -15.49 -7.36
N LYS A 209 9.52 -15.81 -8.66
CA LYS A 209 10.48 -15.20 -9.60
C LYS A 209 10.23 -13.70 -9.77
N ALA A 210 8.97 -13.28 -9.87
CA ALA A 210 8.59 -11.88 -9.97
C ALA A 210 9.01 -11.10 -8.71
N GLN A 211 8.68 -11.63 -7.52
CA GLN A 211 9.09 -11.08 -6.23
C GLN A 211 10.61 -10.93 -6.14
N TYR A 212 11.34 -12.03 -6.33
CA TYR A 212 12.81 -12.03 -6.25
C TYR A 212 13.43 -11.00 -7.21
N SER A 213 12.93 -10.93 -8.44
CA SER A 213 13.43 -9.98 -9.44
C SER A 213 13.18 -8.52 -9.05
N LEU A 214 12.05 -8.21 -8.43
CA LEU A 214 11.69 -6.85 -8.00
C LEU A 214 12.49 -6.45 -6.75
N GLU A 215 12.60 -7.35 -5.78
CA GLU A 215 13.37 -7.14 -4.55
C GLU A 215 14.85 -6.90 -4.81
N LYS A 216 15.44 -7.67 -5.73
CA LYS A 216 16.83 -7.48 -6.15
C LYS A 216 17.08 -6.10 -6.78
N ARG A 217 16.03 -5.47 -7.32
CA ARG A 217 16.09 -4.15 -7.97
C ARG A 217 15.69 -3.01 -7.02
N GLY A 218 15.41 -3.31 -5.75
CA GLY A 218 15.12 -2.31 -4.72
C GLY A 218 13.64 -2.10 -4.42
N VAL A 219 12.71 -2.84 -5.04
CA VAL A 219 11.28 -2.81 -4.67
C VAL A 219 11.02 -3.75 -3.50
N LYS A 220 10.45 -3.25 -2.42
CA LYS A 220 9.97 -4.07 -1.31
C LYS A 220 8.55 -4.53 -1.62
N LEU A 221 8.39 -5.81 -1.91
CA LEU A 221 7.09 -6.40 -2.21
C LEU A 221 6.47 -6.92 -0.92
N PHE A 222 5.22 -6.54 -0.67
CA PHE A 222 4.42 -7.09 0.40
C PHE A 222 3.08 -7.58 -0.13
N SER A 223 2.63 -8.73 0.37
CA SER A 223 1.34 -9.31 0.00
C SER A 223 0.38 -9.29 1.18
N ALA A 224 -0.84 -8.85 0.91
CA ALA A 224 -1.95 -8.72 1.83
C ALA A 224 -3.03 -9.74 1.47
N ALA A 225 -3.23 -10.69 2.38
CA ALA A 225 -4.32 -11.65 2.27
C ALA A 225 -5.66 -11.02 2.63
N ILE A 226 -6.66 -11.17 1.77
CA ILE A 226 -8.06 -10.95 2.12
C ILE A 226 -8.80 -12.29 2.09
N GLY A 227 -9.41 -12.67 3.22
CA GLY A 227 -10.10 -13.94 3.39
C GLY A 227 -9.29 -14.96 4.22
N ASP A 228 -9.74 -16.22 4.19
CA ASP A 228 -9.20 -17.31 5.02
C ASP A 228 -7.95 -17.99 4.41
N ASP A 229 -7.56 -17.60 3.19
CA ASP A 229 -6.49 -18.21 2.39
C ASP A 229 -5.06 -17.76 2.79
N ARG A 230 -4.87 -17.47 4.09
CA ARG A 230 -3.64 -16.92 4.67
C ARG A 230 -2.43 -17.83 4.46
N GLU A 231 -2.60 -19.15 4.61
CA GLU A 231 -1.51 -20.12 4.51
C GLU A 231 -0.88 -20.16 3.12
N MET A 232 -1.70 -20.06 2.06
CA MET A 232 -1.21 -20.06 0.68
C MET A 232 -0.38 -18.81 0.37
N ILE A 233 -0.83 -17.65 0.86
CA ILE A 233 -0.10 -16.39 0.66
C ILE A 233 1.20 -16.38 1.47
N GLU A 234 1.19 -16.86 2.71
CA GLU A 234 2.40 -17.02 3.51
C GLU A 234 3.41 -17.95 2.81
N GLU A 235 2.96 -19.02 2.16
CA GLU A 235 3.85 -19.92 1.42
C GLU A 235 4.47 -19.26 0.17
N ILE A 236 3.68 -18.46 -0.55
CA ILE A 236 4.14 -17.77 -1.77
C ILE A 236 5.13 -16.66 -1.42
N TYR A 237 4.78 -15.78 -0.48
CA TYR A 237 5.49 -14.52 -0.22
C TYR A 237 6.44 -14.55 0.97
N LYS A 238 6.37 -15.58 1.83
CA LYS A 238 7.21 -15.79 3.02
C LYS A 238 7.38 -14.50 3.85
N ASP A 239 8.60 -13.98 3.95
CA ASP A 239 8.94 -12.77 4.71
C ASP A 239 8.30 -11.47 4.18
N GLY A 240 7.75 -11.51 2.96
CA GLY A 240 6.97 -10.44 2.34
C GLY A 240 5.48 -10.48 2.69
N PHE A 241 5.02 -11.44 3.50
CA PHE A 241 3.62 -11.46 3.92
C PHE A 241 3.34 -10.37 4.98
N LEU A 242 2.35 -9.53 4.71
CA LEU A 242 1.84 -8.56 5.67
C LEU A 242 0.32 -8.54 5.62
N ASN A 243 -0.34 -9.13 6.62
CA ASN A 243 -1.79 -9.02 6.75
C ASN A 243 -2.19 -7.56 7.08
N ILE A 244 -2.48 -6.77 6.05
CA ILE A 244 -3.00 -5.40 6.14
C ILE A 244 -4.51 -5.31 5.89
N ALA A 245 -5.20 -6.44 5.70
CA ALA A 245 -6.64 -6.47 5.50
C ALA A 245 -7.42 -6.09 6.77
N ASP A 246 -6.82 -6.29 7.94
CA ASP A 246 -7.37 -5.76 9.18
C ASP A 246 -6.97 -4.29 9.37
N PHE A 247 -7.93 -3.41 9.11
CA PHE A 247 -7.79 -1.95 9.27
C PHE A 247 -7.38 -1.51 10.68
N ASN A 248 -7.55 -2.35 11.71
CA ASN A 248 -7.10 -2.02 13.05
C ASN A 248 -5.60 -2.25 13.25
N THR A 249 -5.03 -3.28 12.62
CA THR A 249 -3.62 -3.64 12.75
C THR A 249 -2.76 -3.10 11.62
N MET A 250 -3.37 -2.75 10.48
CA MET A 250 -2.70 -2.13 9.32
C MET A 250 -1.82 -0.93 9.68
N PRO A 251 -2.25 0.04 10.53
CA PRO A 251 -1.40 1.17 10.91
C PRO A 251 -0.08 0.79 11.56
N VAL A 252 -0.15 -0.06 12.59
CA VAL A 252 1.01 -0.50 13.35
C VAL A 252 1.97 -1.32 12.48
N LYS A 253 1.42 -2.18 11.62
CA LYS A 253 2.20 -3.02 10.71
C LYS A 253 2.92 -2.21 9.65
N LEU A 254 2.25 -1.25 9.03
CA LEU A 254 2.86 -0.38 8.03
C LEU A 254 3.91 0.53 8.66
N ALA A 255 3.63 1.11 9.83
CA ALA A 255 4.58 1.92 10.57
C ALA A 255 5.85 1.15 10.94
N GLY A 256 5.70 -0.05 11.51
CA GLY A 256 6.83 -0.92 11.82
C GLY A 256 7.62 -1.33 10.58
N LEU A 257 6.97 -1.53 9.44
CA LEU A 257 7.62 -1.83 8.18
C LEU A 257 8.46 -0.66 7.68
N ILE A 258 7.89 0.54 7.62
CA ILE A 258 8.62 1.74 7.19
C ILE A 258 9.78 2.03 8.14
N ALA A 259 9.56 1.90 9.45
CA ALA A 259 10.59 2.07 10.48
C ALA A 259 11.78 1.10 10.35
N ARG A 260 11.60 -0.09 9.75
CA ARG A 260 12.72 -1.03 9.49
C ARG A 260 13.63 -0.58 8.34
N PHE A 261 13.13 0.28 7.46
CA PHE A 261 13.88 0.78 6.31
C PHE A 261 14.52 2.14 6.55
N ILE A 262 14.05 2.85 7.58
CA ILE A 262 14.70 4.03 8.16
C ILE A 262 15.79 3.52 9.10
N ARG A 263 17.06 3.84 8.83
CA ARG A 263 18.21 3.29 9.57
C ARG A 263 19.03 4.38 10.20
#